data_AF-A0AAN9QHL6-F1
#
_entry.id   AF-A0AAN9QHL6-F1
#
_cell.length_a   1.000
_cell.length_b   1.000
_cell.length_c   1.000
_cell.angle_alpha   90.00
_cell.angle_beta   90.00
_cell.angle_gamma   90.00
#
_symmetry.space_group_name_H-M   'P 1'
#
loop_
_entity.id
_entity.type
_entity.pdbx_description
1 polymer ?
#
loop_
_entity_poly.entity_id
_entity_poly.type
_entity_poly.pdbx_seq_one_letter_code
_entity_poly.pdbx_strand_id
1 'polypeptide(L)'
;MNGTNMKPLHLLELIDDIERLRLSFKFEKEINKVFLKIVSIENFEDRTRKNLHETALLFGTLRRHDFDLSEDIFRSFKDEEGKFKTEISNDVEGMLSLYEASYLSLEGESIWEANAFSRTHLMNLVKEGLMDTKMVEKVRHLLEGLPYHRSCCRLAARQYVNRYDKMEPHNLLLLELAKLDFNMEQSSYQNELKELSRWWLDIGLSRKLKFARDRLVKLYIWSLTIIPEPQFAICHKELTKVGQLLTILDDVYDIYGTLDELELLTDAIESKDITEQVLHSITNLHDLLSSSFTILRLIDDLTTSTDEIERGETSNSIVSYIHETGLPEEKAREYFKTLIDKE
;
A
#
# COMPACT_ATOMS: atom_id res chain seq x y z
N MET A 1 2.48 3.20 -28.44
CA MET A 1 1.13 3.79 -28.58
C MET A 1 1.13 4.88 -29.66
N ASN A 2 0.56 4.63 -30.83
CA ASN A 2 0.29 5.70 -31.82
C ASN A 2 -1.10 6.31 -31.53
N GLY A 3 -1.19 7.05 -30.43
CA GLY A 3 -2.45 7.57 -29.85
C GLY A 3 -2.87 8.95 -30.36
N THR A 4 -2.79 9.21 -31.67
CA THR A 4 -3.25 10.50 -32.21
C THR A 4 -4.78 10.65 -32.27
N ASN A 5 -5.55 9.56 -32.15
CA ASN A 5 -7.02 9.55 -32.30
C ASN A 5 -7.84 8.95 -31.12
N MET A 6 -7.22 8.52 -30.01
CA MET A 6 -7.99 8.03 -28.84
C MET A 6 -8.53 9.20 -28.00
N LYS A 7 -9.76 9.06 -27.48
CA LYS A 7 -10.32 9.99 -26.49
C LYS A 7 -9.45 9.98 -25.22
N PRO A 8 -9.26 11.12 -24.52
CA PRO A 8 -8.45 11.19 -23.31
C PRO A 8 -8.82 10.15 -22.25
N LEU A 9 -10.11 9.98 -21.95
CA LEU A 9 -10.60 8.95 -21.03
C LEU A 9 -10.09 7.54 -21.32
N HIS A 10 -10.25 7.03 -22.55
CA HIS A 10 -9.79 5.67 -22.89
C HIS A 10 -8.27 5.50 -22.75
N LEU A 11 -7.52 6.58 -22.93
CA LEU A 11 -6.08 6.57 -22.76
C LEU A 11 -5.69 6.54 -21.27
N LEU A 12 -6.42 7.25 -20.41
CA LEU A 12 -6.27 7.17 -18.96
C LEU A 12 -6.65 5.78 -18.43
N GLU A 13 -7.74 5.19 -18.91
CA GLU A 13 -8.15 3.82 -18.56
C GLU A 13 -7.07 2.80 -18.95
N LEU A 14 -6.49 2.94 -20.15
CA LEU A 14 -5.39 2.08 -20.59
C LEU A 14 -4.12 2.28 -19.75
N ILE A 15 -3.82 3.50 -19.33
CA ILE A 15 -2.69 3.77 -18.43
C ILE A 15 -2.95 3.13 -17.05
N ASP A 16 -4.15 3.28 -16.50
CA ASP A 16 -4.54 2.66 -15.23
C ASP A 16 -4.46 1.13 -15.30
N ASP A 17 -4.90 0.52 -16.40
CA ASP A 17 -4.73 -0.92 -16.66
C ASP A 17 -3.25 -1.32 -16.67
N ILE A 18 -2.41 -0.58 -17.40
CA ILE A 18 -0.95 -0.83 -17.49
C ILE A 18 -0.30 -0.74 -16.10
N GLU A 19 -0.69 0.24 -15.30
CA GLU A 19 -0.18 0.42 -13.94
C GLU A 19 -0.62 -0.70 -13.01
N ARG A 20 -1.92 -1.02 -12.98
CA ARG A 20 -2.48 -2.09 -12.14
C ARG A 20 -1.97 -3.48 -12.53
N LEU A 21 -1.60 -3.68 -13.80
CA LEU A 21 -0.92 -4.87 -14.29
C LEU A 21 0.61 -4.86 -14.03
N ARG A 22 1.14 -3.81 -13.38
CA ARG A 22 2.57 -3.62 -13.08
C ARG A 22 3.47 -3.55 -14.32
N LEU A 23 2.96 -3.05 -15.43
CA LEU A 23 3.69 -2.92 -16.68
C LEU A 23 4.16 -1.49 -16.99
N SER A 24 3.87 -0.52 -16.11
CA SER A 24 4.16 0.92 -16.33
C SER A 24 5.63 1.19 -16.67
N PHE A 25 6.57 0.51 -16.01
CA PHE A 25 8.00 0.64 -16.28
C PHE A 25 8.41 0.32 -17.73
N LYS A 26 7.65 -0.54 -18.43
CA LYS A 26 7.89 -0.86 -19.84
C LYS A 26 7.40 0.23 -20.79
N PHE A 27 6.53 1.11 -20.33
CA PHE A 27 5.87 2.15 -21.11
C PHE A 27 6.10 3.56 -20.54
N GLU A 28 7.07 3.73 -19.65
CA GLU A 28 7.31 4.99 -18.93
C GLU A 28 7.44 6.20 -19.87
N LYS A 29 8.17 6.04 -20.98
CA LYS A 29 8.34 7.10 -21.98
C LYS A 29 7.04 7.45 -22.69
N GLU A 30 6.23 6.45 -23.02
CA GLU A 30 4.92 6.62 -23.66
C GLU A 30 3.93 7.29 -22.70
N ILE A 31 3.87 6.81 -21.46
CA ILE A 31 3.02 7.34 -20.39
C ILE A 31 3.36 8.81 -20.13
N ASN A 32 4.63 9.13 -19.94
CA ASN A 32 5.08 10.51 -19.71
C ASN A 32 4.75 11.43 -20.89
N LYS A 33 4.88 10.97 -22.14
CA LYS A 33 4.46 11.75 -23.32
C LYS A 33 2.96 12.02 -23.31
N VAL A 34 2.15 11.06 -22.86
CA VAL A 34 0.70 11.23 -22.74
C VAL A 34 0.38 12.28 -21.68
N PHE A 35 0.97 12.18 -20.48
CA PHE A 35 0.72 13.16 -19.42
C PHE A 35 1.14 14.57 -19.82
N LEU A 36 2.31 14.74 -20.43
CA LEU A 36 2.75 16.04 -20.95
C LEU A 36 1.76 16.61 -21.98
N LYS A 37 1.24 15.77 -22.88
CA LYS A 37 0.22 16.19 -23.85
C LYS A 37 -1.08 16.59 -23.18
N ILE A 38 -1.52 15.84 -22.17
CA ILE A 38 -2.76 16.08 -21.42
C ILE A 38 -2.68 17.42 -20.66
N VAL A 39 -1.59 17.63 -19.90
CA VAL A 39 -1.36 18.84 -19.11
C VAL A 39 -1.16 20.08 -19.98
N SER A 40 -0.64 19.91 -21.20
CA SER A 40 -0.45 21.02 -22.16
C SER A 40 -1.75 21.48 -22.86
N ILE A 41 -2.91 20.87 -22.57
CA ILE A 41 -4.19 21.28 -23.17
C ILE A 41 -4.65 22.60 -22.53
N GLU A 42 -4.94 23.62 -23.34
CA GLU A 42 -5.56 24.85 -22.83
C GLU A 42 -6.90 24.55 -22.13
N ASN A 43 -7.08 25.13 -20.94
CA ASN A 43 -8.25 24.90 -20.08
C ASN A 43 -8.47 23.40 -19.77
N PHE A 44 -7.38 22.66 -19.60
CA PHE A 44 -7.39 21.24 -19.26
C PHE A 44 -8.28 20.93 -18.05
N GLU A 45 -8.14 21.69 -16.97
CA GLU A 45 -8.97 21.55 -15.76
C GLU A 45 -10.46 21.78 -16.03
N ASP A 46 -10.83 22.67 -16.96
CA ASP A 46 -12.23 22.94 -17.29
C ASP A 46 -12.87 21.84 -18.14
N ARG A 47 -12.07 21.04 -18.86
CA ARG A 47 -12.57 19.93 -19.69
C ARG A 47 -12.87 18.68 -18.88
N THR A 48 -12.04 18.39 -17.88
CA THR A 48 -12.11 17.16 -17.07
C THR A 48 -13.27 17.19 -16.10
N ARG A 49 -13.62 18.37 -15.58
CA ARG A 49 -14.77 18.68 -14.69
C ARG A 49 -16.17 18.20 -15.13
N LYS A 50 -16.31 17.55 -16.29
CA LYS A 50 -17.61 17.07 -16.82
C LYS A 50 -17.92 15.61 -16.50
N ASN A 51 -16.91 14.80 -16.19
CA ASN A 51 -17.07 13.38 -15.91
C ASN A 51 -16.26 13.03 -14.66
N LEU A 52 -16.92 12.45 -13.65
CA LEU A 52 -16.29 12.17 -12.36
C LEU A 52 -15.22 11.09 -12.50
N HIS A 53 -15.51 10.02 -13.24
CA HIS A 53 -14.56 8.93 -13.51
C HIS A 53 -13.29 9.43 -14.20
N GLU A 54 -13.43 10.22 -15.28
CA GLU A 54 -12.29 10.81 -16.00
C GLU A 54 -11.47 11.73 -15.09
N THR A 55 -12.13 12.57 -14.28
CA THR A 55 -11.44 13.48 -13.35
C THR A 55 -10.66 12.69 -12.29
N ALA A 56 -11.29 11.68 -11.69
CA ALA A 56 -10.68 10.89 -10.64
C ALA A 56 -9.53 10.02 -11.15
N LEU A 57 -9.69 9.38 -12.31
CA LEU A 57 -8.59 8.63 -12.95
C LEU A 57 -7.43 9.54 -13.29
N LEU A 58 -7.71 10.72 -13.84
CA LEU A 58 -6.70 11.68 -14.19
C LEU A 58 -5.93 12.16 -12.96
N PHE A 59 -6.65 12.55 -11.90
CA PHE A 59 -6.05 12.97 -10.64
C PHE A 59 -5.18 11.86 -10.06
N GLY A 60 -5.71 10.64 -10.01
CA GLY A 60 -4.99 9.52 -9.43
C GLY A 60 -3.79 9.06 -10.25
N THR A 61 -3.86 9.10 -11.58
CA THR A 61 -2.72 8.75 -12.46
C THR A 61 -1.65 9.83 -12.42
N LEU A 62 -2.00 11.11 -12.53
CA LEU A 62 -1.01 12.19 -12.49
C LEU A 62 -0.26 12.26 -11.16
N ARG A 63 -0.95 12.18 -10.01
CA ARG A 63 -0.30 12.20 -8.70
C ARG A 63 0.62 11.02 -8.46
N ARG A 64 0.28 9.82 -8.96
CA ARG A 64 1.15 8.63 -8.90
C ARG A 64 2.45 8.77 -9.71
N HIS A 65 2.52 9.74 -10.62
CA HIS A 65 3.70 10.06 -11.42
C HIS A 65 4.27 11.44 -11.06
N ASP A 66 4.10 11.86 -9.80
CA ASP A 66 4.73 13.05 -9.22
C ASP A 66 4.31 14.39 -9.87
N PHE A 67 3.15 14.43 -10.53
CA PHE A 67 2.55 15.69 -10.95
C PHE A 67 1.79 16.31 -9.78
N ASP A 68 2.15 17.55 -9.45
CA ASP A 68 1.44 18.37 -8.47
C ASP A 68 0.11 18.86 -9.07
N LEU A 69 -0.97 18.17 -8.72
CA LEU A 69 -2.31 18.47 -9.17
C LEU A 69 -3.22 18.72 -7.97
N SER A 70 -3.78 19.92 -7.86
CA SER A 70 -4.67 20.33 -6.75
C SER A 70 -5.98 19.54 -6.71
N GLU A 71 -6.50 19.30 -5.50
CA GLU A 71 -7.85 18.76 -5.29
C GLU A 71 -8.98 19.64 -5.87
N ASP A 72 -8.68 20.90 -6.19
CA ASP A 72 -9.62 21.85 -6.80
C ASP A 72 -10.20 21.37 -8.13
N ILE A 73 -9.55 20.40 -8.80
CA ILE A 73 -10.11 19.75 -9.98
C ILE A 73 -11.49 19.13 -9.69
N PHE A 74 -11.76 18.75 -8.44
CA PHE A 74 -13.05 18.20 -8.00
C PHE A 74 -14.09 19.25 -7.62
N ARG A 75 -13.76 20.55 -7.62
CA ARG A 75 -14.66 21.63 -7.17
C ARG A 75 -16.01 21.63 -7.89
N SER A 76 -16.03 21.25 -9.17
CA SER A 76 -17.28 21.16 -9.95
C SER A 76 -18.28 20.12 -9.42
N PHE A 77 -17.79 19.10 -8.70
CA PHE A 77 -18.58 18.04 -8.06
C PHE A 77 -18.94 18.36 -6.61
N LYS A 78 -18.52 19.53 -6.10
CA LYS A 78 -18.81 20.00 -4.74
C LYS A 78 -19.86 21.12 -4.74
N ASP A 79 -20.71 21.16 -3.71
CA ASP A 79 -21.72 22.19 -3.46
C ASP A 79 -21.11 23.48 -2.89
N GLU A 80 -21.95 24.46 -2.57
CA GLU A 80 -21.51 25.75 -2.02
C GLU A 80 -20.90 25.61 -0.61
N GLU A 81 -21.26 24.55 0.13
CA GLU A 81 -20.66 24.21 1.42
C GLU A 81 -19.35 23.40 1.29
N GLY A 82 -18.92 23.06 0.05
CA GLY A 82 -17.69 22.31 -0.22
C GLY A 82 -17.83 20.79 -0.09
N LYS A 83 -19.06 20.27 0.05
CA LYS A 83 -19.35 18.82 0.14
C LYS A 83 -19.67 18.24 -1.22
N PHE A 84 -19.44 16.94 -1.40
CA PHE A 84 -19.78 16.26 -2.65
C PHE A 84 -21.29 16.28 -2.91
N LYS A 85 -21.65 16.74 -4.11
CA LYS A 85 -23.02 16.83 -4.62
C LYS A 85 -23.68 15.46 -4.66
N THR A 86 -24.87 15.33 -4.08
CA THR A 86 -25.62 14.06 -4.07
C THR A 86 -25.92 13.53 -5.48
N GLU A 87 -25.97 14.41 -6.49
CA GLU A 87 -26.23 14.09 -7.89
C GLU A 87 -25.17 13.15 -8.50
N ILE A 88 -23.93 13.21 -8.00
CA ILE A 88 -22.84 12.34 -8.49
C ILE A 88 -23.00 10.90 -8.00
N SER A 89 -23.88 10.65 -7.03
CA SER A 89 -24.13 9.31 -6.47
C SER A 89 -24.73 8.32 -7.47
N ASN A 90 -25.18 8.79 -8.63
CA ASN A 90 -25.67 7.94 -9.71
C ASN A 90 -24.52 7.41 -10.61
N ASP A 91 -23.34 8.02 -10.55
CA ASP A 91 -22.17 7.60 -11.32
C ASP A 91 -21.34 6.58 -10.52
N VAL A 92 -21.74 5.31 -10.60
CA VAL A 92 -21.09 4.22 -9.87
C VAL A 92 -19.60 4.12 -10.22
N GLU A 93 -19.26 4.20 -11.51
CA GLU A 93 -17.87 4.10 -11.98
C GLU A 93 -17.06 5.31 -11.50
N GLY A 94 -17.64 6.51 -11.58
CA GLY A 94 -17.04 7.73 -11.04
C GLY A 94 -16.79 7.65 -9.54
N MET A 95 -17.71 7.10 -8.76
CA MET A 95 -17.52 6.91 -7.31
C MET A 95 -16.43 5.88 -6.99
N LEU A 96 -16.28 4.81 -7.79
CA LEU A 96 -15.19 3.85 -7.60
C LEU A 96 -13.82 4.50 -7.84
N SER A 97 -13.70 5.28 -8.91
CA SER A 97 -12.46 6.01 -9.21
C SER A 97 -12.20 7.13 -8.20
N LEU A 98 -13.24 7.83 -7.74
CA LEU A 98 -13.14 8.87 -6.72
C LEU A 98 -12.71 8.27 -5.37
N TYR A 99 -13.24 7.10 -5.00
CA TYR A 99 -12.81 6.36 -3.82
C TYR A 99 -11.31 6.06 -3.87
N GLU A 100 -10.81 5.50 -4.96
CA GLU A 100 -9.37 5.23 -5.14
C GLU A 100 -8.53 6.51 -5.09
N ALA A 101 -8.97 7.57 -5.77
CA ALA A 101 -8.30 8.86 -5.80
C ALA A 101 -8.21 9.53 -4.42
N SER A 102 -9.20 9.33 -3.55
CA SER A 102 -9.22 9.91 -2.20
C SER A 102 -8.05 9.48 -1.32
N TYR A 103 -7.43 8.35 -1.62
CA TYR A 103 -6.26 7.83 -0.90
C TYR A 103 -4.93 8.44 -1.35
N LEU A 104 -4.97 9.37 -2.30
CA LEU A 104 -3.82 10.17 -2.72
C LEU A 104 -3.87 11.60 -2.14
N SER A 105 -4.72 11.84 -1.14
CA SER A 105 -4.80 13.10 -0.40
C SER A 105 -3.46 13.45 0.24
N LEU A 106 -3.11 14.73 0.22
CA LEU A 106 -1.98 15.27 0.96
C LEU A 106 -2.45 16.00 2.23
N GLU A 107 -1.51 16.34 3.12
CA GLU A 107 -1.81 17.11 4.31
C GLU A 107 -2.42 18.48 3.93
N GLY A 108 -3.52 18.84 4.61
CA GLY A 108 -4.27 20.08 4.35
C GLY A 108 -5.35 19.97 3.28
N GLU A 109 -5.43 18.85 2.57
CA GLU A 109 -6.49 18.59 1.59
C GLU A 109 -7.73 17.95 2.24
N SER A 110 -8.87 18.07 1.56
CA SER A 110 -10.19 17.57 1.97
C SER A 110 -10.69 16.40 1.11
N ILE A 111 -9.93 16.00 0.08
CA ILE A 111 -10.33 14.95 -0.86
C ILE A 111 -10.48 13.57 -0.20
N TRP A 112 -9.84 13.35 0.95
CA TRP A 112 -10.05 12.17 1.79
C TRP A 112 -11.51 11.96 2.19
N GLU A 113 -12.33 13.03 2.29
CA GLU A 113 -13.78 12.93 2.58
C GLU A 113 -14.53 12.14 1.49
N ALA A 114 -13.99 12.12 0.27
CA ALA A 114 -14.58 11.41 -0.86
C ALA A 114 -14.62 9.88 -0.65
N ASN A 115 -13.75 9.36 0.20
CA ASN A 115 -13.78 7.97 0.65
C ASN A 115 -15.12 7.64 1.32
N ALA A 116 -15.46 8.38 2.38
CA ALA A 116 -16.67 8.15 3.17
C ALA A 116 -17.92 8.37 2.33
N PHE A 117 -17.93 9.41 1.50
CA PHE A 117 -18.99 9.69 0.53
C PHE A 117 -19.20 8.49 -0.41
N SER A 118 -18.17 8.12 -1.18
CA SER A 118 -18.26 7.07 -2.19
C SER A 118 -18.63 5.73 -1.57
N ARG A 119 -18.02 5.37 -0.44
CA ARG A 119 -18.32 4.13 0.29
C ARG A 119 -19.78 4.05 0.71
N THR A 120 -20.31 5.13 1.30
CA THR A 120 -21.69 5.16 1.80
C THR A 120 -22.69 5.01 0.65
N HIS A 121 -22.53 5.79 -0.42
CA HIS A 121 -23.45 5.76 -1.55
C HIS A 121 -23.36 4.43 -2.32
N LEU A 122 -22.17 3.91 -2.58
CA LEU A 122 -21.97 2.61 -3.21
C LEU A 122 -22.62 1.48 -2.41
N MET A 123 -22.45 1.45 -1.08
CA MET A 123 -23.08 0.43 -0.23
C MET A 123 -24.61 0.54 -0.22
N ASN A 124 -25.16 1.75 -0.30
CA ASN A 124 -26.61 1.94 -0.39
C ASN A 124 -27.16 1.40 -1.72
N LEU A 125 -26.49 1.70 -2.84
CA LEU A 125 -26.87 1.15 -4.15
C LEU A 125 -26.83 -0.39 -4.18
N VAL A 126 -25.86 -1.02 -3.49
CA VAL A 126 -25.80 -2.49 -3.35
C VAL A 126 -27.04 -3.00 -2.60
N LYS A 127 -27.39 -2.36 -1.48
CA LYS A 127 -28.51 -2.77 -0.63
C LYS A 127 -29.87 -2.61 -1.31
N GLU A 128 -30.02 -1.55 -2.10
CA GLU A 128 -31.25 -1.23 -2.83
C GLU A 128 -31.43 -2.07 -4.10
N GLY A 129 -30.42 -2.86 -4.49
CA GLY A 129 -30.48 -3.70 -5.69
C GLY A 129 -30.46 -2.90 -7.00
N LEU A 130 -29.87 -1.69 -6.98
CA LEU A 130 -29.80 -0.77 -8.13
C LEU A 130 -28.60 -1.03 -9.06
N MET A 131 -27.86 -2.12 -8.84
CA MET A 131 -26.68 -2.49 -9.63
C MET A 131 -26.77 -3.93 -10.12
N ASP A 132 -26.20 -4.18 -11.30
CA ASP A 132 -26.05 -5.54 -11.80
C ASP A 132 -25.02 -6.34 -10.97
N THR A 133 -25.06 -7.67 -11.08
CA THR A 133 -24.20 -8.58 -10.31
C THR A 133 -22.71 -8.35 -10.55
N LYS A 134 -22.30 -8.01 -11.78
CA LYS A 134 -20.89 -7.76 -12.11
C LYS A 134 -20.41 -6.48 -11.42
N MET A 135 -21.25 -5.45 -11.40
CA MET A 135 -20.93 -4.20 -10.74
C MET A 135 -20.92 -4.35 -9.21
N VAL A 136 -21.89 -5.07 -8.62
CA VAL A 136 -21.88 -5.37 -7.18
C VAL A 136 -20.59 -6.06 -6.75
N GLU A 137 -20.10 -7.02 -7.52
CA GLU A 137 -18.83 -7.70 -7.24
C GLU A 137 -17.64 -6.73 -7.28
N LYS A 138 -17.61 -5.82 -8.27
CA LYS A 138 -16.58 -4.78 -8.38
C LYS A 138 -16.60 -3.85 -7.17
N VAL A 139 -17.78 -3.39 -6.75
CA VAL A 139 -17.96 -2.53 -5.56
C VAL A 139 -17.50 -3.24 -4.30
N ARG A 140 -17.97 -4.47 -4.05
CA ARG A 140 -17.61 -5.24 -2.85
C ARG A 140 -16.11 -5.47 -2.78
N HIS A 141 -15.50 -5.91 -3.88
CA HIS A 141 -14.07 -6.13 -3.91
C HIS A 141 -13.28 -4.85 -3.57
N LEU A 142 -13.67 -3.70 -4.11
CA LEU A 142 -12.96 -2.45 -3.83
C LEU A 142 -13.13 -2.03 -2.35
N LEU A 143 -14.34 -2.11 -1.81
CA LEU A 143 -14.66 -1.60 -0.47
C LEU A 143 -14.31 -2.56 0.69
N GLU A 144 -14.21 -3.86 0.40
CA GLU A 144 -13.73 -4.89 1.34
C GLU A 144 -12.19 -5.01 1.30
N GLY A 145 -11.56 -4.63 0.18
CA GLY A 145 -10.12 -4.64 -0.01
C GLY A 145 -9.42 -3.35 0.42
N LEU A 146 -8.11 -3.31 0.19
CA LEU A 146 -7.34 -2.06 0.25
C LEU A 146 -7.38 -1.35 -1.11
N PRO A 147 -7.40 -0.01 -1.13
CA PRO A 147 -7.19 0.78 -2.35
C PRO A 147 -5.85 0.43 -3.00
N TYR A 148 -5.73 0.68 -4.29
CA TYR A 148 -4.53 0.37 -5.06
C TYR A 148 -3.27 1.01 -4.45
N HIS A 149 -3.35 2.30 -4.08
CA HIS A 149 -2.21 3.04 -3.51
C HIS A 149 -1.72 2.46 -2.16
N ARG A 150 -2.59 1.79 -1.41
CA ARG A 150 -2.26 1.17 -0.11
C ARG A 150 -2.02 -0.33 -0.18
N SER A 151 -2.20 -0.92 -1.35
CA SER A 151 -2.09 -2.37 -1.53
C SER A 151 -0.64 -2.76 -1.82
N CYS A 152 -0.22 -3.93 -1.31
CA CYS A 152 1.02 -4.56 -1.77
C CYS A 152 0.94 -4.77 -3.29
N CYS A 153 1.78 -4.03 -4.02
CA CYS A 153 1.64 -3.85 -5.47
C CYS A 153 1.61 -5.20 -6.23
N ARG A 154 2.39 -6.19 -5.78
CA ARG A 154 2.44 -7.51 -6.40
C ARG A 154 1.19 -8.35 -6.16
N LEU A 155 0.62 -8.29 -4.96
CA LEU A 155 -0.64 -8.96 -4.64
C LEU A 155 -1.80 -8.30 -5.40
N ALA A 156 -1.84 -6.97 -5.43
CA ALA A 156 -2.80 -6.21 -6.20
C ALA A 156 -2.73 -6.56 -7.69
N ALA A 157 -1.53 -6.63 -8.27
CA ALA A 157 -1.35 -7.00 -9.67
C ALA A 157 -1.82 -8.42 -9.99
N ARG A 158 -1.50 -9.40 -9.13
CA ARG A 158 -1.99 -10.78 -9.29
C ARG A 158 -3.53 -10.82 -9.30
N GLN A 159 -4.17 -10.13 -8.36
CA GLN A 159 -5.63 -10.05 -8.31
C GLN A 159 -6.19 -9.35 -9.55
N TYR A 160 -5.52 -8.29 -10.00
CA TYR A 160 -5.94 -7.52 -11.17
C TYR A 160 -5.82 -8.34 -12.46
N VAL A 161 -4.75 -9.10 -12.68
CA VAL A 161 -4.60 -10.02 -13.82
C VAL A 161 -5.79 -10.97 -13.93
N ASN A 162 -6.22 -11.57 -12.81
CA ASN A 162 -7.36 -12.50 -12.80
C ASN A 162 -8.70 -11.80 -13.10
N ARG A 163 -8.80 -10.50 -12.80
CA ARG A 163 -10.00 -9.70 -13.05
C ARG A 163 -10.02 -9.17 -14.48
N TYR A 164 -8.88 -8.73 -14.98
CA TYR A 164 -8.71 -8.18 -16.33
C TYR A 164 -9.13 -9.19 -17.40
N ASP A 165 -8.81 -10.48 -17.18
CA ASP A 165 -9.26 -11.62 -18.01
C ASP A 165 -10.80 -11.75 -18.12
N LYS A 166 -11.54 -11.15 -17.17
CA LYS A 166 -13.01 -11.18 -17.10
C LYS A 166 -13.66 -9.83 -17.46
N MET A 167 -12.85 -8.80 -17.69
CA MET A 167 -13.33 -7.48 -18.11
C MET A 167 -13.59 -7.53 -19.62
N GLU A 168 -14.67 -6.90 -20.09
CA GLU A 168 -14.98 -6.86 -21.52
C GLU A 168 -15.38 -5.43 -21.88
N PRO A 169 -14.75 -4.81 -22.89
CA PRO A 169 -13.61 -5.32 -23.66
C PRO A 169 -12.30 -5.26 -22.85
N HIS A 170 -11.37 -6.19 -23.07
CA HIS A 170 -10.01 -6.12 -22.53
C HIS A 170 -8.95 -6.39 -23.62
N ASN A 171 -7.73 -5.89 -23.41
CA ASN A 171 -6.64 -6.05 -24.37
C ASN A 171 -5.90 -7.38 -24.13
N LEU A 172 -6.14 -8.37 -25.00
CA LEU A 172 -5.53 -9.70 -24.92
C LEU A 172 -4.00 -9.67 -24.92
N LEU A 173 -3.38 -8.80 -25.72
CA LEU A 173 -1.92 -8.68 -25.78
C LEU A 173 -1.35 -8.10 -24.48
N LEU A 174 -2.07 -7.15 -23.87
CA LEU A 174 -1.68 -6.58 -22.58
C LEU A 174 -1.79 -7.63 -21.47
N LEU A 175 -2.84 -8.45 -21.48
CA LEU A 175 -3.02 -9.55 -20.53
C LEU A 175 -1.92 -10.61 -20.68
N GLU A 176 -1.58 -11.00 -21.90
CA GLU A 176 -0.51 -11.97 -22.17
C GLU A 176 0.84 -11.43 -21.69
N LEU A 177 1.14 -10.16 -21.97
CA LEU A 177 2.34 -9.49 -21.47
C LEU A 177 2.39 -9.47 -19.95
N ALA A 178 1.28 -9.14 -19.27
CA ALA A 178 1.20 -9.11 -17.81
C ALA A 178 1.43 -10.50 -17.20
N LYS A 179 0.82 -11.55 -17.76
CA LYS A 179 1.01 -12.94 -17.32
C LYS A 179 2.46 -13.39 -17.50
N LEU A 180 3.09 -13.05 -18.63
CA LEU A 180 4.48 -13.39 -18.90
C LEU A 180 5.42 -12.70 -17.91
N ASP A 181 5.28 -11.39 -17.76
CA ASP A 181 6.14 -10.58 -16.89
C ASP A 181 6.03 -11.02 -15.43
N PHE A 182 4.80 -11.20 -14.92
CA PHE A 182 4.56 -11.69 -13.56
C PHE A 182 5.28 -13.02 -13.29
N ASN A 183 5.22 -13.95 -14.24
CA ASN A 183 5.84 -15.28 -14.12
C ASN A 183 7.37 -15.22 -14.21
N MET A 184 7.92 -14.33 -15.06
CA MET A 184 9.36 -14.09 -15.13
C MET A 184 9.90 -13.58 -13.80
N GLU A 185 9.26 -12.56 -13.21
CA GLU A 185 9.63 -12.05 -11.88
C GLU A 185 9.48 -13.13 -10.80
N GLN A 186 8.38 -13.89 -10.84
CA GLN A 186 8.13 -14.96 -9.87
C GLN A 186 9.24 -16.01 -9.87
N SER A 187 9.78 -16.33 -11.05
CA SER A 187 10.90 -17.26 -11.20
C SER A 187 12.17 -16.71 -10.56
N SER A 188 12.47 -15.42 -10.75
CA SER A 188 13.61 -14.76 -10.10
C SER A 188 13.50 -14.82 -8.58
N TYR A 189 12.33 -14.49 -8.03
CA TYR A 189 12.12 -14.53 -6.58
C TYR A 189 12.21 -15.94 -5.99
N GLN A 190 11.73 -16.95 -6.72
CA GLN A 190 11.91 -18.34 -6.30
C GLN A 190 13.39 -18.74 -6.28
N ASN A 191 14.23 -18.19 -7.16
CA ASN A 191 15.66 -18.43 -7.11
C ASN A 191 16.31 -17.74 -5.90
N GLU A 192 15.96 -16.48 -5.62
CA GLU A 192 16.41 -15.77 -4.42
C GLU A 192 16.04 -16.52 -3.13
N LEU A 193 14.81 -17.02 -3.04
CA LEU A 193 14.35 -17.77 -1.87
C LEU A 193 15.11 -19.10 -1.68
N LYS A 194 15.50 -19.77 -2.77
CA LYS A 194 16.37 -20.96 -2.69
C LYS A 194 17.75 -20.63 -2.13
N GLU A 195 18.31 -19.49 -2.53
CA GLU A 195 19.60 -19.02 -1.98
C GLU A 195 19.49 -18.67 -0.50
N LEU A 196 18.43 -17.94 -0.11
CA LEU A 196 18.14 -17.62 1.29
C LEU A 196 17.93 -18.87 2.15
N SER A 197 17.22 -19.86 1.63
CA SER A 197 16.99 -21.12 2.34
C SER A 197 18.31 -21.87 2.58
N ARG A 198 19.23 -21.90 1.61
CA ARG A 198 20.57 -22.48 1.81
C ARG A 198 21.35 -21.71 2.87
N TRP A 199 21.40 -20.38 2.75
CA TRP A 199 22.06 -19.53 3.74
C TRP A 199 21.54 -19.80 5.16
N TRP A 200 20.22 -19.86 5.33
CA TRP A 200 19.60 -20.08 6.64
C TRP A 200 19.93 -21.46 7.23
N LEU A 201 20.00 -22.49 6.38
CA LEU A 201 20.44 -23.83 6.79
C LEU A 201 21.93 -23.85 7.17
N ASP A 202 22.77 -23.14 6.42
CA ASP A 202 24.23 -23.12 6.58
C ASP A 202 24.64 -22.43 7.90
N ILE A 203 23.98 -21.35 8.29
CA ILE A 203 24.28 -20.69 9.58
C ILE A 203 23.87 -21.56 10.78
N GLY A 204 22.93 -22.48 10.59
CA GLY A 204 22.53 -23.49 11.58
C GLY A 204 21.89 -22.96 12.85
N LEU A 205 21.49 -21.68 12.90
CA LEU A 205 20.89 -21.06 14.08
C LEU A 205 19.54 -21.69 14.44
N SER A 206 18.70 -22.03 13.45
CA SER A 206 17.41 -22.71 13.66
C SER A 206 17.51 -24.02 14.45
N ARG A 207 18.65 -24.72 14.37
CA ARG A 207 18.89 -25.96 15.12
C ARG A 207 19.36 -25.71 16.55
N LYS A 208 20.03 -24.57 16.79
CA LYS A 208 20.60 -24.18 18.09
C LYS A 208 19.60 -23.41 18.94
N LEU A 209 18.85 -22.51 18.32
CA LEU A 209 17.90 -21.60 18.97
C LEU A 209 16.47 -22.07 18.70
N LYS A 210 16.07 -23.19 19.32
CA LYS A 210 14.75 -23.80 19.10
C LYS A 210 13.58 -22.95 19.59
N PHE A 211 13.85 -21.97 20.45
CA PHE A 211 12.84 -21.02 20.93
C PHE A 211 12.50 -19.96 19.87
N ALA A 212 13.45 -19.64 18.99
CA ALA A 212 13.30 -18.53 18.04
C ALA A 212 12.44 -18.94 16.83
N ARG A 213 11.62 -17.99 16.36
CA ARG A 213 10.71 -18.16 15.23
C ARG A 213 11.49 -18.19 13.91
N ASP A 214 11.19 -19.20 13.09
CA ASP A 214 11.63 -19.24 11.69
C ASP A 214 10.61 -18.51 10.81
N ARG A 215 10.99 -17.34 10.31
CA ARG A 215 10.12 -16.44 9.53
C ARG A 215 10.68 -16.13 8.15
N LEU A 216 11.67 -16.89 7.66
CA LEU A 216 12.45 -16.57 6.47
C LEU A 216 11.58 -16.21 5.25
N VAL A 217 10.54 -17.01 4.97
CA VAL A 217 9.61 -16.77 3.85
C VAL A 217 8.77 -15.52 4.07
N LYS A 218 8.29 -15.29 5.29
CA LYS A 218 7.51 -14.09 5.60
C LYS A 218 8.37 -12.84 5.42
N LEU A 219 9.57 -12.84 5.98
CA LEU A 219 10.52 -11.74 5.88
C LEU A 219 10.96 -11.47 4.44
N TYR A 220 11.06 -12.53 3.63
CA TYR A 220 11.28 -12.37 2.20
C TYR A 220 10.12 -11.64 1.51
N ILE A 221 8.87 -12.02 1.80
CA ILE A 221 7.68 -11.31 1.29
C ILE A 221 7.67 -9.84 1.74
N TRP A 222 8.07 -9.57 2.99
CA TRP A 222 8.24 -8.21 3.50
C TRP A 222 9.26 -7.43 2.67
N SER A 223 10.43 -8.02 2.39
CA SER A 223 11.46 -7.37 1.56
C SER A 223 10.94 -7.01 0.16
N LEU A 224 10.12 -7.88 -0.45
CA LEU A 224 9.47 -7.64 -1.74
C LEU A 224 8.35 -6.60 -1.68
N THR A 225 7.82 -6.30 -0.49
CA THR A 225 6.80 -5.26 -0.30
C THR A 225 7.45 -3.89 -0.17
N ILE A 226 8.62 -3.82 0.47
CA ILE A 226 9.40 -2.58 0.62
C ILE A 226 10.06 -2.22 -0.72
N ILE A 227 10.68 -3.20 -1.39
CA ILE A 227 11.38 -3.02 -2.65
C ILE A 227 10.89 -4.13 -3.59
N PRO A 228 9.90 -3.87 -4.46
CA PRO A 228 9.34 -4.91 -5.32
C PRO A 228 10.16 -5.20 -6.57
N GLU A 229 11.02 -4.29 -7.03
CA GLU A 229 11.67 -4.44 -8.34
C GLU A 229 12.74 -5.55 -8.34
N PRO A 230 12.71 -6.50 -9.30
CA PRO A 230 13.64 -7.63 -9.37
C PRO A 230 15.13 -7.24 -9.44
N GLN A 231 15.46 -6.05 -9.94
CA GLN A 231 16.84 -5.58 -9.98
C GLN A 231 17.49 -5.42 -8.59
N PHE A 232 16.69 -5.34 -7.53
CA PHE A 232 17.15 -5.20 -6.16
C PHE A 232 17.24 -6.55 -5.41
N ALA A 233 17.44 -7.65 -6.14
CA ALA A 233 17.62 -9.00 -5.57
C ALA A 233 18.63 -9.08 -4.42
N ILE A 234 19.71 -8.28 -4.46
CA ILE A 234 20.67 -8.20 -3.34
C ILE A 234 19.98 -7.60 -2.11
N CYS A 235 19.29 -6.47 -2.25
CA CYS A 235 18.57 -5.82 -1.16
C CYS A 235 17.50 -6.75 -0.57
N HIS A 236 16.73 -7.47 -1.39
CA HIS A 236 15.72 -8.42 -0.88
C HIS A 236 16.37 -9.46 0.04
N LYS A 237 17.48 -10.05 -0.42
CA LYS A 237 18.19 -11.07 0.33
C LYS A 237 18.80 -10.51 1.62
N GLU A 238 19.49 -9.37 1.56
CA GLU A 238 20.10 -8.78 2.74
C GLU A 238 19.06 -8.31 3.76
N LEU A 239 17.98 -7.65 3.32
CA LEU A 239 16.86 -7.28 4.20
C LEU A 239 16.22 -8.50 4.86
N THR A 240 16.05 -9.60 4.12
CA THR A 240 15.51 -10.84 4.70
C THR A 240 16.43 -11.43 5.75
N LYS A 241 17.75 -11.45 5.50
CA LYS A 241 18.74 -11.95 6.47
C LYS A 241 18.74 -11.10 7.73
N VAL A 242 18.78 -9.77 7.58
CA VAL A 242 18.72 -8.83 8.70
C VAL A 242 17.43 -9.03 9.48
N GLY A 243 16.28 -9.07 8.79
CA GLY A 243 14.99 -9.33 9.43
C GLY A 243 14.96 -10.63 10.21
N GLN A 244 15.57 -11.71 9.70
CA GLN A 244 15.56 -13.01 10.38
C GLN A 244 16.44 -12.98 11.64
N LEU A 245 17.56 -12.26 11.60
CA LEU A 245 18.41 -12.06 12.78
C LEU A 245 17.74 -11.15 13.80
N LEU A 246 17.04 -10.11 13.35
CA LEU A 246 16.25 -9.23 14.22
C LEU A 246 15.11 -9.98 14.89
N THR A 247 14.40 -10.86 14.18
CA THR A 247 13.36 -11.71 14.80
C THR A 247 13.92 -12.63 15.89
N ILE A 248 15.14 -13.15 15.72
CA ILE A 248 15.79 -13.94 16.78
C ILE A 248 16.11 -13.05 17.99
N LEU A 249 16.60 -11.84 17.75
CA LEU A 249 16.92 -10.89 18.82
C LEU A 249 15.65 -10.49 19.58
N ASP A 250 14.58 -10.17 18.87
CA ASP A 250 13.23 -9.92 19.39
C ASP A 250 12.76 -11.07 20.30
N ASP A 251 12.85 -12.32 19.82
CA ASP A 251 12.49 -13.51 20.64
C ASP A 251 13.38 -13.68 21.87
N VAL A 252 14.64 -13.22 21.82
CA VAL A 252 15.51 -13.21 23.00
C VAL A 252 15.00 -12.20 24.02
N TYR A 253 14.62 -10.98 23.63
CA TYR A 253 14.14 -9.96 24.56
C TYR A 253 12.74 -10.25 25.12
N ASP A 254 11.82 -10.73 24.28
CA ASP A 254 10.40 -10.82 24.68
C ASP A 254 10.02 -12.17 25.29
N ILE A 255 10.71 -13.24 24.92
CA ILE A 255 10.29 -14.62 25.26
C ILE A 255 11.33 -15.36 26.08
N TYR A 256 12.62 -15.27 25.71
CA TYR A 256 13.62 -16.22 26.19
C TYR A 256 14.51 -15.71 27.31
N GLY A 257 15.05 -14.50 27.18
CA GLY A 257 16.09 -13.96 28.06
C GLY A 257 15.54 -13.54 29.42
N THR A 258 16.31 -13.81 30.47
CA THR A 258 16.05 -13.22 31.79
C THR A 258 16.58 -11.78 31.87
N LEU A 259 16.06 -10.96 32.77
CA LEU A 259 16.50 -9.55 32.92
C LEU A 259 18.03 -9.42 33.01
N ASP A 260 18.67 -10.21 33.88
CA ASP A 260 20.13 -10.21 34.05
C ASP A 260 20.88 -10.56 32.75
N GLU A 261 20.36 -11.51 31.96
CA GLU A 261 20.96 -11.90 30.67
C GLU A 261 20.75 -10.82 29.60
N LEU A 262 19.60 -10.16 29.62
CA LEU A 262 19.26 -9.08 28.68
C LEU A 262 20.06 -7.81 28.96
N GLU A 263 20.33 -7.48 30.22
CA GLU A 263 21.24 -6.39 30.60
C GLU A 263 22.63 -6.63 30.01
N LEU A 264 23.18 -7.83 30.21
CA LEU A 264 24.50 -8.21 29.66
C LEU A 264 24.53 -8.20 28.13
N LEU A 265 23.46 -8.66 27.48
CA LEU A 265 23.35 -8.63 26.03
C LEU A 265 23.29 -7.20 25.50
N THR A 266 22.52 -6.34 26.15
CA THR A 266 22.37 -4.93 25.79
C THR A 266 23.71 -4.21 25.91
N ASP A 267 24.39 -4.37 27.04
CA ASP A 267 25.74 -3.82 27.27
C ASP A 267 26.74 -4.29 26.20
N ALA A 268 26.67 -5.57 25.79
CA ALA A 268 27.54 -6.12 24.75
C ALA A 268 27.24 -5.57 23.34
N ILE A 269 26.01 -5.14 23.08
CA ILE A 269 25.62 -4.49 21.82
C ILE A 269 26.06 -3.02 21.84
N GLU A 270 25.82 -2.31 22.94
CA GLU A 270 26.14 -0.89 23.10
C GLU A 270 27.65 -0.62 23.21
N SER A 271 28.41 -1.55 23.79
CA SER A 271 29.88 -1.45 23.89
C SER A 271 30.62 -1.67 22.57
N LYS A 272 29.92 -2.05 21.51
CA LYS A 272 30.48 -1.94 20.15
C LYS A 272 30.55 -0.47 19.78
N ASP A 273 31.60 -0.06 19.06
CA ASP A 273 31.83 1.34 18.62
C ASP A 273 30.69 1.86 17.72
N ILE A 274 29.52 2.17 18.29
CA ILE A 274 28.45 2.94 17.67
C ILE A 274 28.91 4.38 17.76
N THR A 275 29.29 4.95 16.62
CA THR A 275 29.73 6.34 16.60
C THR A 275 28.55 7.25 16.89
N GLU A 276 28.81 8.38 17.56
CA GLU A 276 27.82 9.43 17.81
C GLU A 276 27.12 9.88 16.51
N GLN A 277 27.83 9.83 15.38
CA GLN A 277 27.29 10.12 14.05
C GLN A 277 26.26 9.09 13.57
N VAL A 278 26.50 7.80 13.80
CA VAL A 278 25.52 6.74 13.49
C VAL A 278 24.28 6.91 14.38
N LEU A 279 24.47 7.16 15.67
CA LEU A 279 23.37 7.38 16.60
C LEU A 279 22.54 8.61 16.17
N HIS A 280 23.18 9.73 15.85
CA HIS A 280 22.51 10.94 15.37
C HIS A 280 21.73 10.73 14.07
N SER A 281 22.24 9.90 13.15
CA SER A 281 21.55 9.60 11.88
C SER A 281 20.31 8.71 12.08
N ILE A 282 20.29 7.90 13.14
CA ILE A 282 19.15 7.05 13.52
C ILE A 282 18.14 7.82 14.38
N THR A 283 18.56 8.82 15.15
CA THR A 283 17.66 9.61 16.01
C THR A 283 17.06 10.82 15.31
N ASN A 284 17.76 11.41 14.32
CA ASN A 284 17.24 12.47 13.46
C ASN A 284 16.86 11.91 12.08
N LEU A 285 15.95 10.94 12.08
CA LEU A 285 15.41 10.38 10.85
C LEU A 285 14.66 11.47 10.07
N HIS A 286 14.88 11.49 8.77
CA HIS A 286 14.09 12.30 7.85
C HIS A 286 12.59 11.97 8.04
N ASP A 287 11.72 12.97 7.97
CA ASP A 287 10.27 12.83 8.26
C ASP A 287 9.65 11.65 7.51
N LEU A 288 10.02 11.43 6.24
CA LEU A 288 9.59 10.26 5.46
C LEU A 288 9.89 8.91 6.15
N LEU A 289 11.08 8.74 6.71
CA LEU A 289 11.44 7.51 7.44
C LEU A 289 10.70 7.44 8.77
N SER A 290 10.55 8.58 9.45
CA SER A 290 9.78 8.67 10.70
C SER A 290 8.34 8.19 10.47
N SER A 291 7.60 8.77 9.51
CA SER A 291 6.22 8.36 9.19
C SER A 291 6.14 6.92 8.72
N SER A 292 7.10 6.45 7.89
CA SER A 292 7.15 5.04 7.46
C SER A 292 7.28 4.07 8.65
N PHE A 293 8.14 4.39 9.63
CA PHE A 293 8.31 3.57 10.82
C PHE A 293 7.13 3.69 11.79
N THR A 294 6.51 4.86 11.90
CA THR A 294 5.28 5.04 12.66
C THR A 294 4.17 4.17 12.08
N ILE A 295 3.89 4.26 10.78
CA ILE A 295 2.90 3.41 10.09
C ILE A 295 3.20 1.93 10.34
N LEU A 296 4.47 1.52 10.18
CA LEU A 296 4.89 0.15 10.43
C LEU A 296 4.56 -0.30 11.86
N ARG A 297 4.97 0.47 12.87
CA ARG A 297 4.75 0.14 14.28
C ARG A 297 3.26 0.08 14.60
N LEU A 298 2.48 1.05 14.13
CA LEU A 298 1.04 1.09 14.40
C LEU A 298 0.29 -0.06 13.74
N ILE A 299 0.66 -0.44 12.50
CA ILE A 299 0.08 -1.60 11.82
C ILE A 299 0.47 -2.90 12.54
N ASP A 300 1.73 -3.04 12.93
CA ASP A 300 2.22 -4.20 13.68
C ASP A 300 1.37 -4.40 14.93
N ASP A 301 1.38 -3.43 15.86
CA ASP A 301 0.57 -3.46 17.09
C ASP A 301 -0.92 -3.71 16.79
N LEU A 302 -1.49 -3.08 15.76
CA LEU A 302 -2.89 -3.29 15.40
C LEU A 302 -3.18 -4.74 15.00
N THR A 303 -2.23 -5.41 14.35
CA THR A 303 -2.40 -6.77 13.85
C THR A 303 -1.97 -7.84 14.85
N THR A 304 -1.02 -7.55 15.73
CA THR A 304 -0.40 -8.53 16.64
C THR A 304 -0.88 -8.42 18.08
N SER A 305 -1.46 -7.28 18.50
CA SER A 305 -1.79 -7.01 19.92
C SER A 305 -2.55 -8.13 20.62
N THR A 306 -3.48 -8.81 19.94
CA THR A 306 -4.19 -9.97 20.51
C THR A 306 -3.25 -11.14 20.80
N ASP A 307 -2.42 -11.52 19.83
CA ASP A 307 -1.45 -12.61 19.96
C ASP A 307 -0.34 -12.26 20.98
N GLU A 308 0.00 -10.99 21.14
CA GLU A 308 0.97 -10.48 22.12
C GLU A 308 0.43 -10.61 23.55
N ILE A 309 -0.82 -10.19 23.78
CA ILE A 309 -1.48 -10.33 25.09
C ILE A 309 -1.56 -11.81 25.49
N GLU A 310 -1.89 -12.71 24.55
CA GLU A 310 -1.93 -14.16 24.81
C GLU A 310 -0.57 -14.75 25.21
N ARG A 311 0.53 -14.15 24.71
CA ARG A 311 1.90 -14.54 25.06
C ARG A 311 2.38 -13.96 26.39
N GLY A 312 1.63 -13.02 26.96
CA GLY A 312 1.99 -12.32 28.20
C GLY A 312 2.81 -11.05 27.97
N GLU A 313 2.91 -10.58 26.73
CA GLU A 313 3.49 -9.28 26.40
C GLU A 313 2.51 -8.18 26.84
N THR A 314 2.94 -7.29 27.74
CA THR A 314 2.05 -6.31 28.38
C THR A 314 2.16 -4.89 27.82
N SER A 315 3.04 -4.64 26.84
CA SER A 315 3.35 -3.30 26.36
C SER A 315 3.29 -3.19 24.84
N ASN A 316 2.08 -3.06 24.29
CA ASN A 316 1.86 -2.51 22.96
C ASN A 316 0.98 -1.26 23.03
N SER A 317 1.02 -0.44 21.98
CA SER A 317 0.36 0.86 21.97
C SER A 317 -1.15 0.78 22.19
N ILE A 318 -1.81 -0.31 21.73
CA ILE A 318 -3.25 -0.53 21.93
C ILE A 318 -3.58 -0.77 23.40
N VAL A 319 -2.86 -1.67 24.07
CA VAL A 319 -3.08 -1.98 25.48
C VAL A 319 -2.80 -0.74 26.34
N SER A 320 -1.70 -0.04 26.06
CA SER A 320 -1.36 1.21 26.76
C SER A 320 -2.47 2.26 26.61
N TYR A 321 -3.00 2.45 25.40
CA TYR A 321 -4.07 3.41 25.14
C TYR A 321 -5.39 3.05 25.84
N ILE A 322 -5.76 1.76 25.85
CA ILE A 322 -6.94 1.28 26.59
C ILE A 322 -6.78 1.55 28.09
N HIS A 323 -5.59 1.28 28.64
CA HIS A 323 -5.32 1.52 30.06
C HIS A 323 -5.35 3.01 30.41
N GLU A 324 -4.79 3.87 29.57
CA GLU A 324 -4.74 5.32 29.79
C GLU A 324 -6.12 5.98 29.69
N THR A 325 -6.94 5.56 28.72
CA THR A 325 -8.22 6.22 28.41
C THR A 325 -9.44 5.54 29.03
N GLY A 326 -9.33 4.27 29.39
CA GLY A 326 -10.46 3.43 29.81
C GLY A 326 -11.46 3.13 28.68
N LEU A 327 -11.12 3.42 27.42
CA LEU A 327 -11.99 3.18 26.28
C LEU A 327 -12.04 1.68 25.90
N PRO A 328 -13.16 1.21 25.31
CA PRO A 328 -13.24 -0.13 24.75
C PRO A 328 -12.19 -0.36 23.65
N GLU A 329 -11.72 -1.60 23.50
CA GLU A 329 -10.71 -1.98 22.49
C GLU A 329 -11.12 -1.58 21.06
N GLU A 330 -12.40 -1.70 20.72
CA GLU A 330 -12.91 -1.28 19.41
C GLU A 330 -12.60 0.20 19.11
N LYS A 331 -12.76 1.07 20.12
CA LYS A 331 -12.48 2.51 20.01
C LYS A 331 -10.98 2.80 19.95
N ALA A 332 -10.17 2.04 20.69
CA ALA A 332 -8.72 2.11 20.57
C ALA A 332 -8.27 1.74 19.15
N ARG A 333 -8.76 0.62 18.61
CA ARG A 333 -8.43 0.17 17.24
C ARG A 333 -8.88 1.17 16.17
N GLU A 334 -10.03 1.82 16.35
CA GLU A 334 -10.50 2.89 15.46
C GLU A 334 -9.59 4.13 15.50
N TYR A 335 -9.13 4.51 16.70
CA TYR A 335 -8.17 5.59 16.90
C TYR A 335 -6.84 5.31 16.18
N PHE A 336 -6.27 4.11 16.35
CA PHE A 336 -5.02 3.73 15.70
C PHE A 336 -5.11 3.69 14.18
N LYS A 337 -6.24 3.24 13.61
CA LYS A 337 -6.50 3.35 12.16
C LYS A 337 -6.50 4.79 11.69
N THR A 338 -7.12 5.69 12.45
CA THR A 338 -7.13 7.13 12.15
C THR A 338 -5.74 7.74 12.24
N LEU A 339 -4.89 7.25 13.15
CA LEU A 339 -3.49 7.67 13.25
C LEU A 339 -2.68 7.23 12.04
N ILE A 340 -2.83 5.97 11.61
CA ILE A 340 -2.22 5.44 10.39
C ILE A 340 -2.67 6.23 9.15
N ASP A 341 -3.91 6.71 9.12
CA ASP A 341 -4.42 7.51 8.01
C ASP A 341 -3.84 8.94 7.94
N LYS A 342 -3.28 9.44 9.05
CA LYS A 342 -2.69 10.78 9.14
C LYS A 342 -1.19 10.82 8.85
N GLU A 343 -0.50 9.72 9.14
CA GLU A 343 0.90 9.50 8.76
C GLU A 343 1.00 9.14 7.27
#